data_AF-A0A4Q2YTB6-F1
#
_entry.id   AF-A0A4Q2YTB6-F1
#
_cell.length_a   1.000
_cell.length_b   1.000
_cell.length_c   1.000
_cell.angle_alpha   90.00
_cell.angle_beta   90.00
_cell.angle_gamma   90.00
#
_symmetry.space_group_name_H-M   'P 1'
#
loop_
_entity.id
_entity.type
_entity.pdbx_description
1 polymer ?
#
loop_
_entity_poly.entity_id
_entity_poly.type
_entity_poly.pdbx_seq_one_letter_code
_entity_poly.pdbx_strand_id
1 'polypeptide(L)'
;ALLSASLVAPVLTAHPTEVRRKSVLDHKNRIAELMLLRDSGGDETPEGDVVEDAIRRQIVLLWQTRPLRTEKLFVADEIDNALTYLRDVFLPVVPKLYARWEAELGQRPASFLRVGSWIGGDRDGNPFVTAETMQMATARNAAAVLGHYIDAVHGLGAELSVSASLAAVPDAVEALAEASGDAAPSRRDEPYRRALSGIYARLCATYAQIVGRAPPRPSALKGKPYATPADFRRDLVTIANGLSANSQGQFGGIGALGRLIRAVEVFGFHLATLDMRQNSAVHERVLAELLSVSGVCADYLALDEEARVALLTAELASDRPLAAPWHQWSDETAGELAIVHAAADVRARLGNDAICQWIISMAQELSDLLEVHVLAREAGLWRSGDAAGQSNLMVVPLFETIADLDRAPAIMARYFAMPEIGPQIGQRGHQEVMIGYSDSNKDGGYLTSTWGLYQSSQALTPVFEEADTAMQLFHGRGGAVGRGGGSAFAAIRAQPAGTVQGRIRITEQGEVIAAKYGTAASAATNLEAMVSASLLASLEPEALSDKDAARFTAAMDSVSDSAFAAYRGLVYDTPAFKDFFRAMTPIAEIATLKIGSRPSSRT
;
A
#
# COMPACT_ATOMS: atom_id res chain seq x y z
N ALA A 1 -20.92 4.44 -11.05
CA ALA A 1 -21.21 4.39 -9.61
C ALA A 1 -20.17 3.54 -8.88
N LEU A 2 -20.13 2.21 -9.07
CA LEU A 2 -19.19 1.30 -8.37
C LEU A 2 -17.74 1.81 -8.35
N LEU A 3 -17.15 2.10 -9.52
CA LEU A 3 -15.76 2.55 -9.64
C LEU A 3 -15.43 3.82 -8.84
N SER A 4 -16.41 4.70 -8.62
CA SER A 4 -16.22 5.93 -7.85
C SER A 4 -15.98 5.68 -6.37
N ALA A 5 -16.43 4.53 -5.85
CA ALA A 5 -16.28 4.08 -4.48
C ALA A 5 -15.44 2.80 -4.38
N SER A 6 -14.65 2.46 -5.40
CA SER A 6 -13.81 1.25 -5.44
C SER A 6 -12.38 1.51 -4.95
N LEU A 7 -11.72 0.46 -4.49
CA LEU A 7 -10.29 0.41 -4.20
C LEU A 7 -9.75 -0.98 -4.57
N VAL A 8 -8.76 -1.05 -5.43
CA VAL A 8 -7.98 -2.27 -5.67
C VAL A 8 -6.55 -1.92 -5.34
N ALA A 9 -5.96 -2.56 -4.32
CA ALA A 9 -4.58 -2.24 -3.92
C ALA A 9 -3.73 -3.50 -3.69
N PRO A 10 -2.76 -3.82 -4.56
CA PRO A 10 -1.63 -4.64 -4.18
C PRO A 10 -0.78 -3.91 -3.12
N VAL A 11 -0.45 -4.61 -2.05
CA VAL A 11 0.37 -4.10 -0.94
C VAL A 11 1.68 -4.87 -0.90
N LEU A 12 2.78 -4.23 -1.29
CA LEU A 12 4.09 -4.88 -1.39
C LEU A 12 4.71 -5.16 -0.02
N THR A 13 5.20 -6.38 0.18
CA THR A 13 5.92 -6.80 1.38
C THR A 13 7.38 -7.12 1.12
N ALA A 14 8.21 -7.03 2.16
CA ALA A 14 9.62 -7.40 2.06
C ALA A 14 9.74 -8.89 1.69
N HIS A 15 10.77 -9.23 0.92
CA HIS A 15 11.00 -10.62 0.52
C HIS A 15 11.72 -11.37 1.66
N PRO A 16 11.09 -12.41 2.24
CA PRO A 16 11.54 -13.06 3.47
C PRO A 16 12.84 -13.86 3.31
N THR A 17 13.17 -14.23 2.07
CA THR A 17 14.35 -15.03 1.71
C THR A 17 15.16 -14.45 0.55
N GLU A 18 15.16 -13.13 0.32
CA GLU A 18 15.81 -12.58 -0.88
C GLU A 18 17.32 -12.53 -0.72
N VAL A 19 17.95 -13.68 -0.90
CA VAL A 19 19.40 -13.76 -0.92
C VAL A 19 19.96 -13.26 -2.26
N ARG A 20 19.12 -13.10 -3.30
CA ARG A 20 19.58 -12.69 -4.64
C ARG A 20 19.88 -11.20 -4.66
N ARG A 21 21.03 -10.86 -5.25
CA ARG A 21 21.41 -9.46 -5.46
C ARG A 21 20.62 -8.87 -6.63
N LYS A 22 20.28 -7.59 -6.55
CA LYS A 22 19.66 -6.82 -7.64
C LYS A 22 20.39 -6.99 -8.97
N SER A 23 21.73 -7.02 -8.95
CA SER A 23 22.55 -7.27 -10.14
C SER A 23 22.18 -8.55 -10.90
N VAL A 24 21.77 -9.61 -10.20
CA VAL A 24 21.31 -10.86 -10.82
C VAL A 24 20.01 -10.62 -11.59
N LEU A 25 19.08 -9.86 -11.01
CA LEU A 25 17.82 -9.49 -11.65
C LEU A 25 18.07 -8.58 -12.87
N ASP A 26 18.95 -7.58 -12.72
CA ASP A 26 19.30 -6.65 -13.80
C ASP A 26 19.89 -7.41 -15.00
N HIS A 27 20.80 -8.36 -14.78
CA HIS A 27 21.34 -9.20 -15.85
C HIS A 27 20.26 -10.06 -16.51
N LYS A 28 19.35 -10.68 -15.73
CA LYS A 28 18.24 -11.48 -16.28
C LYS A 28 17.28 -10.64 -17.11
N ASN A 29 16.94 -9.44 -16.65
CA ASN A 29 16.07 -8.52 -17.38
C ASN A 29 16.73 -8.06 -18.67
N ARG A 30 18.03 -7.72 -18.63
CA ARG A 30 18.76 -7.35 -19.84
C ARG A 30 18.84 -8.49 -20.85
N ILE A 31 19.05 -9.72 -20.39
CA ILE A 31 18.98 -10.92 -21.25
C ILE A 31 17.59 -11.03 -21.88
N ALA A 32 16.52 -10.88 -21.11
CA ALA A 32 15.15 -10.96 -21.61
C ALA A 32 14.84 -9.87 -22.66
N GLU A 33 15.28 -8.62 -22.44
CA GLU A 33 15.17 -7.54 -23.41
C GLU A 33 15.87 -7.85 -24.73
N LEU A 34 17.10 -8.36 -24.66
CA LEU A 34 17.89 -8.71 -25.84
C LEU A 34 17.30 -9.92 -26.58
N MET A 35 16.76 -10.90 -25.84
CA MET A 35 16.03 -12.03 -26.43
C MET A 35 14.78 -11.56 -27.17
N LEU A 36 13.99 -10.66 -26.58
CA LEU A 36 12.82 -10.08 -27.24
C LEU A 36 13.20 -9.28 -28.50
N LEU A 37 14.30 -8.52 -28.45
CA LEU A 37 14.81 -7.80 -29.61
C LEU A 37 15.16 -8.77 -30.74
N ARG A 38 15.87 -9.86 -30.42
CA ARG A 38 16.18 -10.93 -31.38
C ARG A 38 14.93 -11.58 -31.95
N ASP A 39 13.98 -11.95 -31.10
CA ASP A 39 12.72 -12.59 -31.52
C ASP A 39 11.87 -11.67 -32.41
N SER A 40 12.02 -10.36 -32.26
CA SER A 40 11.41 -9.34 -33.15
C SER A 40 12.16 -9.11 -34.47
N GLY A 41 13.26 -9.84 -34.70
CA GLY A 41 14.08 -9.74 -35.91
C GLY A 41 15.19 -8.68 -35.85
N GLY A 42 15.51 -8.16 -34.66
CA GLY A 42 16.62 -7.22 -34.47
C GLY A 42 17.95 -7.95 -34.26
N ASP A 43 18.94 -7.67 -35.12
CA ASP A 43 20.29 -8.24 -35.03
C ASP A 43 21.30 -7.34 -34.30
N GLU A 44 20.99 -6.04 -34.15
CA GLU A 44 21.83 -5.04 -33.47
C GLU A 44 21.04 -4.27 -32.39
N THR A 45 21.71 -3.89 -31.29
CA THR A 45 21.15 -3.00 -30.26
C THR A 45 21.14 -1.54 -30.74
N PRO A 46 20.39 -0.63 -30.08
CA PRO A 46 20.42 0.81 -30.42
C PRO A 46 21.82 1.45 -30.36
N GLU A 47 22.73 0.87 -29.58
CA GLU A 47 24.12 1.30 -29.42
C GLU A 47 25.08 0.65 -30.45
N GLY A 48 24.58 -0.23 -31.33
CA GLY A 48 25.36 -0.90 -32.37
C GLY A 48 26.05 -2.20 -31.96
N ASP A 49 25.69 -2.80 -30.83
CA ASP A 49 26.19 -4.13 -30.43
C ASP A 49 25.43 -5.23 -31.19
N VAL A 50 26.12 -6.28 -31.65
CA VAL A 50 25.46 -7.51 -32.14
C VAL A 50 24.69 -8.15 -30.99
N VAL A 51 23.39 -8.41 -31.19
CA VAL A 51 22.48 -8.86 -30.13
C VAL A 51 22.93 -10.18 -29.51
N GLU A 52 23.37 -11.15 -30.32
CA GLU A 52 23.88 -12.44 -29.85
C GLU A 52 25.10 -12.27 -28.91
N ASP A 53 26.01 -11.36 -29.26
CA ASP A 53 27.20 -11.06 -28.46
C ASP A 53 26.83 -10.32 -27.18
N ALA A 54 25.85 -9.41 -27.24
CA ALA A 54 25.30 -8.73 -26.06
C ALA A 54 24.65 -9.72 -25.09
N ILE A 55 23.88 -10.70 -25.58
CA ILE A 55 23.29 -11.78 -24.77
C ILE A 55 24.41 -12.60 -24.11
N ARG A 56 25.39 -13.05 -24.90
CA ARG A 56 26.54 -13.81 -24.38
C ARG A 56 27.29 -13.03 -23.30
N ARG A 57 27.51 -11.72 -23.50
CA ARG A 57 28.17 -10.83 -22.53
C ARG A 57 27.39 -10.79 -21.22
N GLN A 58 26.06 -10.66 -21.26
CA GLN A 58 25.23 -10.68 -20.06
C GLN A 58 25.23 -12.03 -19.35
N ILE A 59 25.23 -13.14 -20.09
CA ILE A 59 25.34 -14.49 -19.50
C ILE A 59 26.68 -14.66 -18.78
N VAL A 60 27.78 -14.19 -19.37
CA VAL A 60 29.11 -14.23 -18.73
C VAL A 60 29.13 -13.37 -17.46
N LEU A 61 28.60 -12.15 -17.53
CA LEU A 61 28.49 -11.27 -16.36
C LEU A 61 27.63 -11.90 -15.26
N LEU A 62 26.51 -12.51 -15.63
CA LEU A 62 25.63 -13.23 -14.70
C LEU A 62 26.37 -14.39 -14.03
N TRP A 63 27.14 -15.18 -14.79
CA TRP A 63 27.95 -16.29 -14.26
C TRP A 63 29.04 -15.82 -13.28
N GLN A 64 29.62 -14.65 -13.53
CA GLN A 64 30.64 -14.03 -12.69
C GLN A 64 30.06 -13.19 -11.54
N THR A 65 28.75 -12.93 -11.57
CA THR A 65 28.05 -12.18 -10.53
C THR A 65 27.67 -13.10 -9.39
N ARG A 66 28.16 -12.78 -8.18
CA ARG A 66 27.81 -13.56 -6.99
C ARG A 66 26.28 -13.57 -6.80
N PRO A 67 25.64 -14.75 -6.79
CA PRO A 67 24.19 -14.83 -6.69
C PRO A 67 23.69 -14.53 -5.27
N LEU A 68 24.46 -14.88 -4.24
CA LEU A 68 24.05 -14.81 -2.84
C LEU A 68 24.73 -13.66 -2.10
N ARG A 69 23.99 -12.99 -1.20
CA ARG A 69 24.54 -12.06 -0.22
C ARG A 69 25.29 -12.81 0.90
N THR A 70 26.39 -12.23 1.37
CA THR A 70 27.18 -12.74 2.51
C THR A 70 26.81 -12.08 3.85
N GLU A 71 26.11 -10.95 3.77
CA GLU A 71 25.70 -10.11 4.89
C GLU A 71 24.17 -10.09 5.02
N LYS A 72 23.68 -9.78 6.23
CA LYS A 72 22.25 -9.70 6.52
C LYS A 72 21.66 -8.48 5.81
N LEU A 73 20.47 -8.62 5.25
CA LEU A 73 19.72 -7.51 4.71
C LEU A 73 19.29 -6.56 5.84
N PHE A 74 19.52 -5.27 5.64
CA PHE A 74 18.94 -4.24 6.50
C PHE A 74 17.61 -3.77 5.93
N VAL A 75 16.77 -3.15 6.76
CA VAL A 75 15.49 -2.57 6.32
C VAL A 75 15.71 -1.56 5.18
N ALA A 76 16.83 -0.82 5.19
CA ALA A 76 17.20 0.10 4.12
C ALA A 76 17.39 -0.60 2.75
N ASP A 77 17.95 -1.82 2.72
CA ASP A 77 18.06 -2.60 1.49
C ASP A 77 16.68 -3.01 0.97
N GLU A 78 15.78 -3.42 1.88
CA GLU A 78 14.41 -3.82 1.53
C GLU A 78 13.63 -2.64 0.94
N ILE A 79 13.81 -1.44 1.52
CA ILE A 79 13.27 -0.18 0.99
C ILE A 79 13.78 0.09 -0.43
N ASP A 80 15.08 -0.04 -0.70
CA ASP A 80 15.64 0.21 -2.05
C ASP A 80 15.18 -0.80 -3.10
N ASN A 81 15.04 -2.06 -2.71
CA ASN A 81 14.50 -3.10 -3.57
C ASN A 81 13.04 -2.80 -3.93
N ALA A 82 12.21 -2.45 -2.95
CA ALA A 82 10.81 -2.09 -3.17
C ALA A 82 10.67 -0.85 -4.07
N LEU A 83 11.47 0.18 -3.79
CA LEU A 83 11.49 1.42 -4.56
C LEU A 83 11.76 1.17 -6.05
N THR A 84 12.60 0.19 -6.37
CA THR A 84 12.89 -0.20 -7.75
C THR A 84 11.60 -0.62 -8.47
N TYR A 85 10.80 -1.50 -7.88
CA TYR A 85 9.51 -1.90 -8.48
C TYR A 85 8.53 -0.72 -8.54
N LEU A 86 8.40 0.04 -7.46
CA LEU A 86 7.48 1.18 -7.41
C LEU A 86 7.81 2.22 -8.50
N ARG A 87 9.08 2.60 -8.64
CA ARG A 87 9.56 3.62 -9.59
C ARG A 87 9.62 3.12 -11.03
N ASP A 88 10.19 1.94 -11.25
CA ASP A 88 10.53 1.47 -12.61
C ASP A 88 9.37 0.70 -13.26
N VAL A 89 8.43 0.21 -12.46
CA VAL A 89 7.32 -0.64 -12.93
C VAL A 89 5.96 0.00 -12.65
N PHE A 90 5.59 0.20 -11.39
CA PHE A 90 4.24 0.68 -11.06
C PHE A 90 3.98 2.11 -11.57
N LEU A 91 4.90 3.03 -11.31
CA LEU A 91 4.78 4.43 -11.70
C LEU A 91 4.54 4.65 -13.21
N PRO A 92 5.25 3.96 -14.13
CA PRO A 92 4.96 4.05 -15.56
C PRO A 92 3.78 3.17 -16.03
N VAL A 93 3.46 2.05 -15.36
CA VAL A 93 2.43 1.10 -15.83
C VAL A 93 1.02 1.53 -15.43
N VAL A 94 0.80 1.94 -14.18
CA VAL A 94 -0.56 2.24 -13.68
C VAL A 94 -1.24 3.35 -14.49
N PRO A 95 -0.58 4.49 -14.81
CA PRO A 95 -1.20 5.52 -15.66
C PRO A 95 -1.52 5.04 -17.07
N LYS A 96 -0.77 4.08 -17.62
CA LYS A 96 -1.05 3.47 -18.94
C LYS A 96 -2.27 2.56 -18.89
N LEU A 97 -2.44 1.78 -17.82
CA LEU A 97 -3.65 0.96 -17.61
C LEU A 97 -4.88 1.85 -17.53
N TYR A 98 -4.82 2.92 -16.75
CA TYR A 98 -5.88 3.92 -16.70
C TYR A 98 -6.19 4.51 -18.07
N ALA A 99 -5.18 4.92 -18.85
CA ALA A 99 -5.42 5.44 -20.19
C ALA A 99 -6.12 4.43 -21.11
N ARG A 100 -5.80 3.12 -20.97
CA ARG A 100 -6.52 2.05 -21.68
C ARG A 100 -7.98 1.95 -21.22
N TRP A 101 -8.23 1.91 -19.91
CA TRP A 101 -9.59 1.85 -19.39
C TRP A 101 -10.41 3.10 -19.69
N GLU A 102 -9.79 4.27 -19.75
CA GLU A 102 -10.43 5.53 -20.16
C GLU A 102 -10.96 5.44 -21.59
N ALA A 103 -10.20 4.83 -22.50
CA ALA A 103 -10.62 4.61 -23.87
C ALA A 103 -11.79 3.61 -23.96
N GLU A 104 -11.74 2.51 -23.21
CA GLU A 104 -12.80 1.49 -23.20
C GLU A 104 -14.10 1.97 -22.51
N LEU A 105 -13.97 2.76 -21.43
CA LEU A 105 -15.12 3.28 -20.68
C LEU A 105 -15.72 4.53 -21.30
N GLY A 106 -15.03 5.18 -22.24
CA GLY A 106 -15.44 6.46 -22.83
C GLY A 106 -15.43 7.65 -21.86
N GLN A 107 -14.90 7.47 -20.64
CA GLN A 107 -14.83 8.50 -19.61
C GLN A 107 -13.67 8.22 -18.64
N ARG A 108 -13.25 9.26 -17.91
CA ARG A 108 -12.21 9.17 -16.89
C ARG A 108 -12.73 8.51 -15.60
N PRO A 109 -12.32 7.28 -15.24
CA PRO A 109 -12.76 6.67 -13.99
C PRO A 109 -12.04 7.32 -12.79
N ALA A 110 -12.61 7.15 -11.60
CA ALA A 110 -11.93 7.47 -10.35
C ALA A 110 -10.63 6.63 -10.20
N SER A 111 -9.68 7.11 -9.40
CA SER A 111 -8.42 6.40 -9.19
C SER A 111 -8.56 5.24 -8.18
N PHE A 112 -9.32 4.21 -8.54
CA PHE A 112 -9.55 3.02 -7.72
C PHE A 112 -8.35 2.06 -7.57
N LEU A 113 -7.47 1.91 -8.57
CA LEU A 113 -6.23 1.14 -8.49
C LEU A 113 -5.15 1.98 -7.79
N ARG A 114 -4.76 1.55 -6.60
CA ARG A 114 -3.71 2.15 -5.76
C ARG A 114 -2.58 1.16 -5.53
N VAL A 115 -1.47 1.63 -4.97
CA VAL A 115 -0.34 0.78 -4.60
C VAL A 115 0.00 1.04 -3.15
N GLY A 116 0.08 -0.03 -2.34
CA GLY A 116 0.49 0.03 -0.94
C GLY A 116 1.85 -0.61 -0.72
N SER A 117 2.45 -0.35 0.44
CA SER A 117 3.64 -1.04 0.91
C SER A 117 3.63 -1.19 2.43
N TRP A 118 4.23 -2.28 2.91
CA TRP A 118 4.55 -2.51 4.32
C TRP A 118 6.01 -2.21 4.66
N ILE A 119 6.83 -1.94 3.65
CA ILE A 119 8.28 -1.93 3.78
C ILE A 119 8.71 -0.60 4.39
N GLY A 120 9.14 -0.64 5.65
CA GLY A 120 9.41 0.53 6.48
C GLY A 120 8.25 0.94 7.40
N GLY A 121 7.13 0.19 7.39
CA GLY A 121 5.96 0.45 8.24
C GLY A 121 5.48 -0.75 9.07
N ASP A 122 5.76 -1.99 8.62
CA ASP A 122 5.45 -3.22 9.36
C ASP A 122 6.51 -3.52 10.44
N ARG A 123 6.13 -3.31 11.70
CA ARG A 123 6.96 -3.49 12.89
C ARG A 123 6.64 -4.75 13.67
N ASP A 124 5.59 -5.50 13.30
CA ASP A 124 5.19 -6.71 14.03
C ASP A 124 6.37 -7.68 14.07
N GLY A 125 6.91 -7.90 15.27
CA GLY A 125 8.08 -8.75 15.51
C GLY A 125 9.34 -8.36 14.74
N ASN A 126 9.49 -7.09 14.32
CA ASN A 126 10.69 -6.57 13.66
C ASN A 126 11.18 -5.26 14.33
N PRO A 127 12.06 -5.34 15.34
CA PRO A 127 12.53 -4.15 16.06
C PRO A 127 13.40 -3.22 15.20
N PHE A 128 13.85 -3.67 14.03
CA PHE A 128 14.69 -2.87 13.13
C PHE A 128 13.90 -1.90 12.26
N VAL A 129 12.57 -2.02 12.20
CA VAL A 129 11.73 -1.04 11.54
C VAL A 129 11.45 0.08 12.54
N THR A 130 12.17 1.19 12.44
CA THR A 130 12.12 2.35 13.35
C THR A 130 11.49 3.57 12.69
N ALA A 131 11.23 4.63 13.49
CA ALA A 131 10.82 5.94 12.99
C ALA A 131 11.74 6.46 11.87
N GLU A 132 13.06 6.24 12.01
CA GLU A 132 14.04 6.59 10.99
C GLU A 132 13.84 5.80 9.68
N THR A 133 13.57 4.50 9.77
CA THR A 133 13.31 3.68 8.56
C THR A 133 11.99 4.05 7.87
N MET A 134 10.96 4.44 8.62
CA MET A 134 9.70 4.96 8.07
C MET A 134 9.92 6.28 7.31
N GLN A 135 10.67 7.21 7.93
CA GLN A 135 11.05 8.47 7.29
C GLN A 135 11.92 8.22 6.04
N MET A 136 12.84 7.25 6.10
CA MET A 136 13.67 6.86 4.97
C MET A 136 12.83 6.31 3.81
N ALA A 137 11.91 5.39 4.08
CA ALA A 137 11.04 4.80 3.06
C ALA A 137 10.21 5.87 2.35
N THR A 138 9.52 6.70 3.13
CA THR A 138 8.64 7.76 2.62
C THR A 138 9.42 8.87 1.90
N ALA A 139 10.60 9.27 2.39
CA ALA A 139 11.45 10.26 1.72
C ALA A 139 12.01 9.77 0.38
N ARG A 140 12.44 8.51 0.30
CA ARG A 140 12.93 7.91 -0.95
C ARG A 140 11.81 7.77 -1.98
N ASN A 141 10.62 7.34 -1.53
CA ASN A 141 9.41 7.30 -2.36
C ASN A 141 9.05 8.68 -2.91
N ALA A 142 9.01 9.71 -2.05
CA ALA A 142 8.73 11.09 -2.43
C ALA A 142 9.76 11.62 -3.44
N ALA A 143 11.04 11.37 -3.21
CA ALA A 143 12.11 11.78 -4.12
C ALA A 143 11.97 11.13 -5.51
N ALA A 144 11.59 9.84 -5.57
CA ALA A 144 11.41 9.13 -6.83
C ALA A 144 10.21 9.67 -7.63
N VAL A 145 9.05 9.85 -7.00
CA VAL A 145 7.84 10.32 -7.68
C VAL A 145 7.94 11.78 -8.12
N LEU A 146 8.50 12.66 -7.27
CA LEU A 146 8.72 14.06 -7.63
C LEU A 146 9.78 14.20 -8.73
N GLY A 147 10.84 13.38 -8.68
CA GLY A 147 11.83 13.30 -9.77
C GLY A 147 11.18 12.93 -11.10
N HIS A 148 10.30 11.92 -11.10
CA HIS A 148 9.53 11.54 -12.28
C HIS A 148 8.64 12.68 -12.81
N TYR A 149 7.97 13.42 -11.93
CA TYR A 149 7.15 14.56 -12.35
C TYR A 149 7.97 15.70 -12.94
N ILE A 150 9.12 16.02 -12.35
CA ILE A 150 10.08 17.01 -12.86
C ILE A 150 10.51 16.62 -14.28
N ASP A 151 10.88 15.37 -14.48
CA ASP A 151 11.31 14.85 -15.78
C ASP A 151 10.17 14.88 -16.82
N ALA A 152 8.96 14.51 -16.41
CA ALA A 152 7.78 14.52 -17.27
C ALA A 152 7.36 15.93 -17.68
N VAL A 153 7.34 16.89 -16.74
CA VAL A 153 7.03 18.30 -17.05
C VAL A 153 8.09 18.92 -17.96
N HIS A 154 9.37 18.58 -17.75
CA HIS A 154 10.44 19.02 -18.64
C HIS A 154 10.25 18.49 -20.07
N GLY A 155 9.93 17.19 -20.22
CA GLY A 155 9.62 16.59 -21.52
C GLY A 155 8.43 17.26 -22.21
N LEU A 156 7.34 17.50 -21.47
CA LEU A 156 6.16 18.23 -21.98
C LEU A 156 6.51 19.65 -22.43
N GLY A 157 7.38 20.36 -21.71
CA GLY A 157 7.84 21.69 -22.10
C GLY A 157 8.61 21.71 -23.42
N ALA A 158 9.35 20.64 -23.72
CA ALA A 158 10.02 20.51 -25.02
C ALA A 158 9.02 20.27 -26.16
N GLU A 159 8.01 19.44 -25.94
CA GLU A 159 7.01 19.02 -26.93
C GLU A 159 5.95 20.10 -27.22
N LEU A 160 5.45 20.81 -26.20
CA LEU A 160 4.31 21.73 -26.32
C LEU A 160 4.75 23.15 -26.74
N SER A 161 5.09 23.31 -28.03
CA SER A 161 5.53 24.56 -28.66
C SER A 161 4.40 25.39 -29.28
N VAL A 162 3.19 25.37 -28.68
CA VAL A 162 2.02 26.06 -29.25
C VAL A 162 2.24 27.57 -29.20
N SER A 163 2.26 28.23 -30.37
CA SER A 163 2.38 29.67 -30.49
C SER A 163 1.03 30.37 -30.39
N ALA A 164 0.93 31.41 -29.56
CA ALA A 164 -0.23 32.28 -29.44
C ALA A 164 -0.57 33.03 -30.75
N SER A 165 0.37 33.09 -31.70
CA SER A 165 0.13 33.64 -33.04
C SER A 165 -0.61 32.68 -33.98
N LEU A 166 -0.60 31.38 -33.67
CA LEU A 166 -1.15 30.31 -34.52
C LEU A 166 -2.36 29.61 -33.91
N ALA A 167 -2.50 29.63 -32.58
CA ALA A 167 -3.62 29.03 -31.88
C ALA A 167 -4.14 29.99 -30.80
N ALA A 168 -5.45 29.95 -30.54
CA ALA A 168 -6.03 30.66 -29.41
C ALA A 168 -5.45 30.11 -28.10
N VAL A 169 -5.26 30.95 -27.09
CA VAL A 169 -4.74 30.52 -25.79
C VAL A 169 -5.72 31.00 -24.75
N PRO A 170 -6.33 30.09 -23.97
CA PRO A 170 -7.26 30.51 -22.93
C PRO A 170 -6.56 31.32 -21.84
N ASP A 171 -7.26 32.31 -21.27
CA ASP A 171 -6.74 33.22 -20.24
C ASP A 171 -6.12 32.49 -19.04
N ALA A 172 -6.65 31.32 -18.68
CA ALA A 172 -6.11 30.52 -17.58
C ALA A 172 -4.69 29.98 -17.86
N VAL A 173 -4.37 29.66 -19.12
CA VAL A 173 -3.02 29.25 -19.53
C VAL A 173 -2.09 30.45 -19.60
N GLU A 174 -2.58 31.59 -20.10
CA GLU A 174 -1.82 32.85 -20.08
C GLU A 174 -1.46 33.27 -18.66
N ALA A 175 -2.39 33.18 -17.71
CA ALA A 175 -2.12 33.48 -16.30
C ALA A 175 -0.99 32.61 -15.71
N LEU A 176 -0.94 31.31 -16.06
CA LEU A 176 0.18 30.43 -15.67
C LEU A 176 1.49 30.84 -16.36
N ALA A 177 1.42 31.24 -17.63
CA ALA A 177 2.58 31.69 -18.40
C ALA A 177 3.16 33.01 -17.83
N GLU A 178 2.31 33.96 -17.46
CA GLU A 178 2.71 35.22 -16.81
C GLU A 178 3.32 34.99 -15.43
N ALA A 179 2.73 34.08 -14.64
CA ALA A 179 3.24 33.72 -13.32
C ALA A 179 4.54 32.89 -13.35
N SER A 180 4.96 32.39 -14.52
CA SER A 180 6.12 31.49 -14.64
C SER A 180 7.47 32.14 -14.33
N GLY A 181 7.57 33.47 -14.48
CA GLY A 181 8.84 34.20 -14.45
C GLY A 181 9.73 33.98 -15.68
N ASP A 182 9.27 33.25 -16.70
CA ASP A 182 10.00 33.08 -17.96
C ASP A 182 9.79 34.29 -18.88
N ALA A 183 10.82 35.15 -18.93
CA ALA A 183 10.88 36.36 -19.75
C ALA A 183 11.78 36.20 -21.00
N ALA A 184 12.16 34.97 -21.37
CA ALA A 184 13.03 34.76 -22.53
C ALA A 184 12.33 35.23 -23.82
N PRO A 185 12.97 36.13 -24.61
CA PRO A 185 12.36 36.67 -25.82
C PRO A 185 11.96 35.59 -26.83
N SER A 186 12.71 34.49 -26.89
CA SER A 186 12.50 33.38 -27.83
C SER A 186 11.28 32.51 -27.52
N ARG A 187 10.67 32.64 -26.33
CA ARG A 187 9.50 31.85 -25.89
C ARG A 187 8.29 32.72 -25.59
N ARG A 188 8.38 34.03 -25.87
CA ARG A 188 7.36 35.01 -25.48
C ARG A 188 5.98 34.67 -26.06
N ASP A 189 5.94 34.16 -27.28
CA ASP A 189 4.73 33.74 -27.97
C ASP A 189 4.34 32.28 -27.72
N GLU A 190 5.04 31.54 -26.83
CA GLU A 190 4.77 30.13 -26.51
C GLU A 190 4.25 29.98 -25.06
N PRO A 191 2.98 30.37 -24.77
CA PRO A 191 2.47 30.43 -23.40
C PRO A 191 2.42 29.07 -22.70
N TYR A 192 2.13 27.98 -23.40
CA TYR A 192 2.15 26.63 -22.82
C TYR A 192 3.54 26.25 -22.31
N ARG A 193 4.59 26.53 -23.08
CA ARG A 193 5.99 26.27 -22.69
C ARG A 193 6.42 27.15 -21.52
N ARG A 194 6.01 28.42 -21.51
CA ARG A 194 6.25 29.34 -20.37
C ARG A 194 5.56 28.84 -19.11
N ALA A 195 4.27 28.48 -19.20
CA ALA A 195 3.51 27.92 -18.08
C ALA A 195 4.18 26.65 -17.52
N LEU A 196 4.61 25.73 -18.38
CA LEU A 196 5.34 24.51 -17.98
C LEU A 196 6.69 24.82 -17.33
N SER A 197 7.40 25.87 -17.75
CA SER A 197 8.63 26.33 -17.10
C SER A 197 8.36 26.83 -15.67
N GLY A 198 7.23 27.51 -15.46
CA GLY A 198 6.75 27.91 -14.13
C GLY A 198 6.39 26.70 -13.25
N ILE A 199 5.58 25.78 -13.78
CA ILE A 199 5.21 24.52 -13.11
C ILE A 199 6.47 23.73 -12.73
N TYR A 200 7.44 23.63 -13.62
CA TYR A 200 8.73 22.98 -13.39
C TYR A 200 9.50 23.62 -12.23
N ALA A 201 9.55 24.96 -12.17
CA ALA A 201 10.18 25.69 -11.08
C ALA A 201 9.49 25.44 -9.73
N ARG A 202 8.16 25.42 -9.72
CA ARG A 202 7.36 25.10 -8.52
C ARG A 202 7.59 23.66 -8.06
N LEU A 203 7.65 22.69 -8.98
CA LEU A 203 8.00 21.31 -8.66
C LEU A 203 9.41 21.18 -8.08
N CYS A 204 10.40 21.87 -8.65
CA CYS A 204 11.76 21.86 -8.11
C CYS A 204 11.81 22.40 -6.68
N ALA A 205 11.06 23.47 -6.39
CA ALA A 205 10.92 24.02 -5.04
C ALA A 205 10.19 23.05 -4.09
N THR A 206 9.16 22.36 -4.59
CA THR A 206 8.42 21.31 -3.85
C THR A 206 9.33 20.13 -3.50
N TYR A 207 10.15 19.68 -4.45
CA TYR A 207 11.17 18.65 -4.23
C TYR A 207 12.15 19.08 -3.13
N ALA A 208 12.69 20.30 -3.21
CA ALA A 208 13.62 20.80 -2.21
C ALA A 208 13.01 20.88 -0.81
N GLN A 209 11.74 21.30 -0.70
CA GLN A 209 11.01 21.36 0.57
C GLN A 209 10.75 19.97 1.16
N ILE A 210 10.28 19.02 0.35
CA ILE A 210 9.89 17.69 0.83
C ILE A 210 11.09 16.79 1.09
N VAL A 211 12.07 16.78 0.18
CA VAL A 211 13.23 15.89 0.20
C VAL A 211 14.40 16.48 0.97
N GLY A 212 14.42 17.80 1.20
CA GLY A 212 15.49 18.49 1.94
C GLY A 212 16.78 18.70 1.15
N ARG A 213 16.77 18.49 -0.18
CA ARG A 213 17.91 18.73 -1.08
C ARG A 213 17.45 19.16 -2.47
N ALA A 214 18.33 19.77 -3.24
CA ALA A 214 18.02 20.16 -4.61
C ALA A 214 17.70 18.94 -5.51
N PRO A 215 16.76 19.06 -6.47
CA PRO A 215 16.50 18.01 -7.44
C PRO A 215 17.71 17.80 -8.37
N PRO A 216 17.84 16.62 -9.02
CA PRO A 216 18.95 16.33 -9.95
C PRO A 216 19.07 17.34 -11.09
N ARG A 217 17.94 17.87 -11.56
CA ARG A 217 17.86 18.96 -12.53
C ARG A 217 17.18 20.16 -11.87
N PRO A 218 17.95 21.14 -11.35
CA PRO A 218 17.36 22.33 -10.75
C PRO A 218 16.85 23.30 -11.81
N SER A 219 15.77 24.02 -11.48
CA SER A 219 15.28 25.12 -12.32
C SER A 219 16.13 26.38 -12.12
N ALA A 220 16.38 27.11 -13.21
CA ALA A 220 16.94 28.47 -13.15
C ALA A 220 15.90 29.51 -12.69
N LEU A 221 14.60 29.20 -12.87
CA LEU A 221 13.49 30.03 -12.44
C LEU A 221 13.14 29.74 -10.98
N LYS A 222 12.59 30.75 -10.29
CA LYS A 222 12.09 30.60 -8.91
C LYS A 222 10.59 30.35 -8.93
N GLY A 223 10.14 29.33 -8.19
CA GLY A 223 8.73 29.02 -8.02
C GLY A 223 8.38 28.80 -6.55
N LYS A 224 7.11 29.07 -6.18
CA LYS A 224 6.59 28.70 -4.85
C LYS A 224 6.23 27.20 -4.84
N PRO A 225 6.63 26.44 -3.80
CA PRO A 225 6.24 25.04 -3.67
C PRO A 225 4.73 24.83 -3.76
N TYR A 226 4.33 23.67 -4.28
CA TYR A 226 2.95 23.21 -4.18
C TYR A 226 2.65 22.80 -2.74
N ALA A 227 1.51 23.24 -2.22
CA ALA A 227 1.06 22.84 -0.88
C ALA A 227 0.53 21.40 -0.90
N THR A 228 -0.16 21.01 -1.98
CA THR A 228 -0.73 19.67 -2.13
C THR A 228 -0.52 19.12 -3.55
N PRO A 229 -0.57 17.80 -3.75
CA PRO A 229 -0.62 17.20 -5.08
C PRO A 229 -1.80 17.70 -5.93
N ALA A 230 -2.92 18.06 -5.28
CA ALA A 230 -4.10 18.59 -5.96
C ALA A 230 -3.85 19.96 -6.60
N ASP A 231 -3.00 20.80 -6.02
CA ASP A 231 -2.59 22.08 -6.61
C ASP A 231 -1.73 21.86 -7.86
N PHE A 232 -0.81 20.90 -7.82
CA PHE A 232 0.00 20.54 -8.99
C PHE A 232 -0.88 19.95 -10.11
N ARG A 233 -1.79 19.03 -9.76
CA ARG A 233 -2.77 18.49 -10.69
C ARG A 233 -3.61 19.60 -11.34
N ARG A 234 -4.04 20.60 -10.57
CA ARG A 234 -4.86 21.72 -11.07
C ARG A 234 -4.15 22.46 -12.21
N ASP A 235 -2.87 22.78 -12.03
CA ASP A 235 -2.08 23.43 -13.07
C ASP A 235 -1.99 22.56 -14.34
N LEU A 236 -1.74 21.25 -14.19
CA LEU A 236 -1.71 20.32 -15.33
C LEU A 236 -3.07 20.20 -16.05
N VAL A 237 -4.17 20.21 -15.30
CA VAL A 237 -5.53 20.18 -15.86
C VAL A 237 -5.84 21.48 -16.60
N THR A 238 -5.36 22.64 -16.11
CA THR A 238 -5.46 23.90 -16.84
C THR A 238 -4.77 23.81 -18.20
N ILE A 239 -3.55 23.25 -18.25
CA ILE A 239 -2.85 22.99 -19.52
C ILE A 239 -3.65 22.05 -20.42
N ALA A 240 -4.16 20.94 -19.88
CA ALA A 240 -4.95 19.97 -20.65
C ALA A 240 -6.23 20.58 -21.24
N ASN A 241 -6.98 21.33 -20.44
CA ASN A 241 -8.20 22.01 -20.88
C ASN A 241 -7.92 23.04 -21.98
N GLY A 242 -6.79 23.76 -21.88
CA GLY A 242 -6.38 24.69 -22.93
C GLY A 242 -6.12 24.00 -24.27
N LEU A 243 -5.42 22.86 -24.25
CA LEU A 243 -5.15 22.07 -25.45
C LEU A 243 -6.44 21.48 -26.06
N SER A 244 -7.40 21.05 -25.23
CA SER A 244 -8.71 20.56 -25.70
C SER A 244 -9.48 21.60 -26.48
N ALA A 245 -9.49 22.84 -25.98
CA ALA A 245 -10.26 23.95 -26.56
C ALA A 245 -9.80 24.27 -28.00
N ASN A 246 -8.52 24.06 -28.30
CA ASN A 246 -7.93 24.37 -29.60
C ASN A 246 -8.02 23.25 -30.64
N SER A 247 -8.41 22.04 -30.25
CA SER A 247 -8.19 20.83 -31.06
C SER A 247 -9.42 19.96 -31.28
N GLN A 248 -10.62 20.53 -31.12
CA GLN A 248 -11.87 19.75 -31.11
C GLN A 248 -11.79 18.55 -30.14
N GLY A 249 -11.08 18.70 -29.02
CA GLY A 249 -10.88 17.65 -28.02
C GLY A 249 -9.77 16.63 -28.31
N GLN A 250 -9.04 16.70 -29.42
CA GLN A 250 -8.02 15.69 -29.78
C GLN A 250 -6.79 15.67 -28.84
N PHE A 251 -6.39 16.81 -28.27
CA PHE A 251 -5.21 16.91 -27.38
C PHE A 251 -5.55 16.92 -25.89
N GLY A 252 -6.84 16.81 -25.54
CA GLY A 252 -7.35 17.00 -24.20
C GLY A 252 -7.16 15.82 -23.26
N GLY A 253 -6.10 15.84 -22.44
CA GLY A 253 -5.92 14.83 -21.38
C GLY A 253 -5.56 13.43 -21.90
N ILE A 254 -5.11 13.32 -23.15
CA ILE A 254 -4.60 12.10 -23.78
C ILE A 254 -3.05 12.17 -23.82
N GLY A 255 -2.38 11.03 -24.02
CA GLY A 255 -0.93 11.00 -24.20
C GLY A 255 -0.13 11.24 -22.91
N ALA A 256 1.02 11.91 -23.03
CA ALA A 256 1.95 12.10 -21.91
C ALA A 256 1.35 12.95 -20.77
N LEU A 257 0.63 14.03 -21.10
CA LEU A 257 0.00 14.90 -20.11
C LEU A 257 -1.13 14.18 -19.35
N GLY A 258 -1.99 13.44 -20.06
CA GLY A 258 -3.05 12.62 -19.44
C GLY A 258 -2.51 11.59 -18.46
N ARG A 259 -1.43 10.90 -18.85
CA ARG A 259 -0.73 9.94 -17.98
C ARG A 259 -0.07 10.63 -16.78
N LEU A 260 0.50 11.83 -16.95
CA LEU A 260 1.07 12.59 -15.83
C LEU A 260 -0.01 13.02 -14.84
N ILE A 261 -1.14 13.56 -15.32
CA ILE A 261 -2.30 13.90 -14.46
C ILE A 261 -2.76 12.66 -13.69
N ARG A 262 -2.86 11.51 -14.36
CA ARG A 262 -3.23 10.25 -13.71
C ARG A 262 -2.18 9.81 -12.69
N ALA A 263 -0.90 9.94 -12.99
CA ALA A 263 0.17 9.62 -12.06
C ALA A 263 0.07 10.47 -10.78
N VAL A 264 -0.24 11.77 -10.90
CA VAL A 264 -0.46 12.64 -9.72
C VAL A 264 -1.68 12.21 -8.92
N GLU A 265 -2.79 11.88 -9.61
CA GLU A 265 -3.99 11.37 -8.95
C GLU A 265 -3.75 10.04 -8.26
N VAL A 266 -2.87 9.18 -8.79
CA VAL A 266 -2.55 7.84 -8.27
C VAL A 266 -1.58 7.86 -7.11
N PHE A 267 -0.47 8.58 -7.28
CA PHE A 267 0.71 8.46 -6.45
C PHE A 267 0.97 9.67 -5.54
N GLY A 268 0.25 10.78 -5.74
CA GLY A 268 0.43 12.01 -4.99
C GLY A 268 1.90 12.44 -4.94
N PHE A 269 2.36 12.90 -3.77
CA PHE A 269 3.80 13.12 -3.52
C PHE A 269 4.44 11.99 -2.70
N HIS A 270 3.74 10.87 -2.52
CA HIS A 270 4.15 9.79 -1.62
C HIS A 270 4.47 8.45 -2.32
N LEU A 271 4.22 8.31 -3.63
CA LEU A 271 4.46 7.13 -4.49
C LEU A 271 3.67 5.87 -4.14
N ALA A 272 3.57 5.49 -2.87
CA ALA A 272 2.78 4.36 -2.40
C ALA A 272 2.33 4.63 -0.98
N THR A 273 1.11 4.23 -0.62
CA THR A 273 0.63 4.33 0.75
C THR A 273 1.42 3.35 1.62
N LEU A 274 2.02 3.84 2.69
CA LEU A 274 2.73 3.03 3.67
C LEU A 274 1.75 2.64 4.78
N ASP A 275 1.59 1.35 5.02
CA ASP A 275 0.78 0.87 6.16
C ASP A 275 1.65 0.80 7.41
N MET A 276 1.09 1.23 8.54
CA MET A 276 1.64 0.92 9.86
C MET A 276 1.10 -0.43 10.33
N ARG A 277 1.94 -1.28 10.90
CA ARG A 277 1.49 -2.53 11.53
C ARG A 277 2.29 -2.84 12.78
N GLN A 278 1.59 -3.20 13.85
CA GLN A 278 2.19 -3.64 15.11
C GLN A 278 1.28 -4.68 15.81
N ASN A 279 1.81 -5.43 16.77
CA ASN A 279 1.07 -6.42 17.54
C ASN A 279 0.29 -5.76 18.70
N SER A 280 -0.96 -6.20 18.94
CA SER A 280 -1.83 -5.73 20.03
C SER A 280 -1.13 -5.70 21.39
N ALA A 281 -0.42 -6.76 21.76
CA ALA A 281 0.25 -6.85 23.06
C ALA A 281 1.34 -5.78 23.26
N VAL A 282 1.91 -5.22 22.19
CA VAL A 282 2.83 -4.07 22.29
C VAL A 282 2.04 -2.82 22.66
N HIS A 283 0.91 -2.56 22.00
CA HIS A 283 0.05 -1.42 22.32
C HIS A 283 -0.42 -1.48 23.78
N GLU A 284 -0.85 -2.65 24.23
CA GLU A 284 -1.33 -2.90 25.60
C GLU A 284 -0.25 -2.54 26.65
N ARG A 285 1.00 -2.98 26.44
CA ARG A 285 2.12 -2.66 27.34
C ARG A 285 2.50 -1.18 27.32
N VAL A 286 2.54 -0.57 26.13
CA VAL A 286 2.84 0.86 25.98
C VAL A 286 1.78 1.70 26.68
N LEU A 287 0.50 1.38 26.50
CA LEU A 287 -0.59 2.09 27.17
C LEU A 287 -0.60 1.87 28.67
N ALA A 288 -0.29 0.66 29.15
CA ALA A 288 -0.16 0.42 30.58
C ALA A 288 0.89 1.34 31.22
N GLU A 289 2.04 1.54 30.57
CA GLU A 289 3.07 2.49 31.03
C GLU A 289 2.57 3.94 30.99
N LEU A 290 1.98 4.37 29.87
CA LEU A 290 1.45 5.74 29.72
C LEU A 290 0.38 6.06 30.78
N LEU A 291 -0.58 5.16 31.00
CA LEU A 291 -1.68 5.34 31.94
C LEU A 291 -1.21 5.32 33.40
N SER A 292 -0.22 4.49 33.72
CA SER A 292 0.35 4.42 35.07
C SER A 292 1.13 5.69 35.41
N VAL A 293 2.00 6.14 34.50
CA VAL A 293 2.82 7.36 34.69
C VAL A 293 1.97 8.62 34.73
N SER A 294 0.91 8.70 33.92
CA SER A 294 -0.02 9.84 33.92
C SER A 294 -0.99 9.85 35.11
N GLY A 295 -0.98 8.81 35.94
CA GLY A 295 -1.83 8.67 37.12
C GLY A 295 -3.30 8.36 36.79
N VAL A 296 -3.58 7.89 35.58
CA VAL A 296 -4.94 7.53 35.12
C VAL A 296 -5.32 6.13 35.59
N CYS A 297 -4.42 5.16 35.45
CA CYS A 297 -4.64 3.79 35.89
C CYS A 297 -3.32 3.16 36.33
N ALA A 298 -3.25 2.68 37.57
CA ALA A 298 -2.03 2.08 38.10
C ALA A 298 -1.66 0.75 37.42
N ASP A 299 -2.66 -0.08 37.10
CA ASP A 299 -2.48 -1.41 36.51
C ASP A 299 -3.58 -1.68 35.47
N TYR A 300 -3.33 -1.20 34.25
CA TYR A 300 -4.24 -1.39 33.11
C TYR A 300 -4.38 -2.86 32.70
N LEU A 301 -3.31 -3.65 32.84
CA LEU A 301 -3.28 -5.05 32.40
C LEU A 301 -4.19 -5.94 33.28
N ALA A 302 -4.42 -5.56 34.53
CA ALA A 302 -5.33 -6.26 35.43
C ALA A 302 -6.82 -6.02 35.16
N LEU A 303 -7.17 -5.03 34.31
CA LEU A 303 -8.56 -4.73 33.96
C LEU A 303 -9.15 -5.80 33.04
N ASP A 304 -10.44 -6.08 33.23
CA ASP A 304 -11.23 -6.84 32.25
C ASP A 304 -11.60 -5.99 31.04
N GLU A 305 -12.13 -6.62 30.00
CA GLU A 305 -12.43 -5.96 28.72
C GLU A 305 -13.37 -4.76 28.86
N GLU A 306 -14.44 -4.88 29.65
CA GLU A 306 -15.41 -3.79 29.80
C GLU A 306 -14.80 -2.60 30.57
N ALA A 307 -13.97 -2.86 31.58
CA ALA A 307 -13.25 -1.81 32.29
C ALA A 307 -12.20 -1.13 31.38
N ARG A 308 -11.51 -1.88 30.52
CA ARG A 308 -10.58 -1.32 29.51
C ARG A 308 -11.32 -0.43 28.53
N VAL A 309 -12.41 -0.92 27.94
CA VAL A 309 -13.24 -0.15 27.00
C VAL A 309 -13.77 1.13 27.64
N ALA A 310 -14.30 1.05 28.85
CA ALA A 310 -14.81 2.23 29.56
C ALA A 310 -13.71 3.28 29.82
N LEU A 311 -12.52 2.82 30.24
CA LEU A 311 -11.38 3.70 30.48
C LEU A 311 -10.88 4.36 29.19
N LEU A 312 -10.64 3.58 28.13
CA LEU A 312 -10.13 4.10 26.87
C LEU A 312 -11.12 5.05 26.22
N THR A 313 -12.42 4.76 26.31
CA THR A 313 -13.49 5.66 25.84
C THR A 313 -13.47 6.99 26.60
N ALA A 314 -13.33 6.95 27.93
CA ALA A 314 -13.20 8.16 28.73
C ALA A 314 -11.93 8.97 28.37
N GLU A 315 -10.82 8.30 28.06
CA GLU A 315 -9.63 8.97 27.56
C GLU A 315 -9.87 9.61 26.19
N LEU A 316 -10.49 8.91 25.23
CA LEU A 316 -10.80 9.43 23.89
C LEU A 316 -11.76 10.64 23.91
N ALA A 317 -12.52 10.85 24.99
CA ALA A 317 -13.33 12.05 25.18
C ALA A 317 -12.50 13.31 25.49
N SER A 318 -11.20 13.17 25.74
CA SER A 318 -10.26 14.26 25.97
C SER A 318 -9.18 14.33 24.89
N ASP A 319 -8.84 15.54 24.45
CA ASP A 319 -7.72 15.79 23.52
C ASP A 319 -6.36 15.92 24.25
N ARG A 320 -6.29 15.64 25.56
CA ARG A 320 -5.03 15.73 26.31
C ARG A 320 -4.07 14.59 25.89
N PRO A 321 -2.79 14.86 25.61
CA PRO A 321 -1.79 13.81 25.51
C PRO A 321 -1.52 13.14 26.86
N LEU A 322 -1.32 11.82 26.85
CA LEU A 322 -0.84 11.04 28.00
C LEU A 322 0.70 11.07 28.10
N ALA A 323 1.37 11.11 26.95
CA ALA A 323 2.83 11.05 26.87
C ALA A 323 3.46 12.39 27.28
N ALA A 324 3.89 12.49 28.54
CA ALA A 324 4.67 13.61 29.04
C ALA A 324 6.04 13.72 28.33
N PRO A 325 6.36 14.83 27.62
CA PRO A 325 7.60 14.95 26.84
C PRO A 325 8.91 14.95 27.66
N TRP A 326 8.81 15.19 28.97
CA TRP A 326 9.95 15.21 29.90
C TRP A 326 10.14 13.90 30.66
N HIS A 327 9.25 12.92 30.49
CA HIS A 327 9.39 11.61 31.12
C HIS A 327 10.33 10.71 30.32
N GLN A 328 11.12 9.89 31.02
CA GLN A 328 11.97 8.89 30.40
C GLN A 328 11.21 7.57 30.30
N TRP A 329 10.69 7.29 29.11
CA TRP A 329 9.97 6.06 28.80
C TRP A 329 10.90 4.85 28.66
N SER A 330 10.34 3.65 28.82
CA SER A 330 11.00 2.41 28.39
C SER A 330 11.37 2.45 26.90
N ASP A 331 12.36 1.65 26.48
CA ASP A 331 12.81 1.62 25.08
C ASP A 331 11.66 1.24 24.10
N GLU A 332 10.75 0.35 24.53
CA GLU A 332 9.57 -0.04 23.74
C GLU A 332 8.61 1.14 23.59
N THR A 333 8.21 1.78 24.69
CA THR A 333 7.29 2.93 24.67
C THR A 333 7.88 4.13 23.94
N ALA A 334 9.16 4.46 24.16
CA ALA A 334 9.85 5.51 23.43
C ALA A 334 9.88 5.23 21.92
N GLY A 335 10.12 3.96 21.55
CA GLY A 335 10.15 3.52 20.16
C GLY A 335 8.78 3.61 19.46
N GLU A 336 7.69 3.26 20.15
CA GLU A 336 6.34 3.38 19.62
C GLU A 336 5.90 4.85 19.52
N LEU A 337 6.12 5.66 20.56
CA LEU A 337 5.83 7.11 20.50
C LEU A 337 6.59 7.80 19.36
N ALA A 338 7.86 7.45 19.15
CA ALA A 338 8.65 7.98 18.04
C ALA A 338 8.05 7.63 16.66
N ILE A 339 7.47 6.44 16.52
CA ILE A 339 6.77 6.02 15.29
C ILE A 339 5.50 6.82 15.07
N VAL A 340 4.69 7.03 16.11
CA VAL A 340 3.46 7.82 16.02
C VAL A 340 3.79 9.25 15.57
N HIS A 341 4.82 9.87 16.15
CA HIS A 341 5.27 11.19 15.72
C HIS A 341 5.82 11.19 14.28
N ALA A 342 6.62 10.19 13.91
CA ALA A 342 7.12 10.08 12.54
C ALA A 342 5.99 9.94 11.50
N ALA A 343 4.93 9.20 11.84
CA ALA A 343 3.76 9.07 10.97
C ALA A 343 3.01 10.40 10.82
N ALA A 344 2.86 11.17 11.91
CA ALA A 344 2.29 12.52 11.85
C ALA A 344 3.11 13.46 10.96
N ASP A 345 4.44 13.45 11.10
CA ASP A 345 5.35 14.23 10.26
C ASP A 345 5.28 13.84 8.78
N VAL A 346 5.15 12.54 8.49
CA VAL A 346 4.96 12.04 7.13
C VAL A 346 3.66 12.57 6.52
N ARG A 347 2.54 12.48 7.24
CA ARG A 347 1.24 12.96 6.75
C ARG A 347 1.22 14.49 6.59
N ALA A 348 1.87 15.22 7.49
CA ALA A 348 2.00 16.68 7.38
C ALA A 348 2.78 17.12 6.12
N ARG A 349 3.83 16.37 5.74
CA ARG A 349 4.67 16.70 4.57
C ARG A 349 4.14 16.16 3.24
N LEU A 350 3.57 14.95 3.24
CA LEU A 350 3.22 14.21 2.03
C LEU A 350 1.70 14.09 1.78
N GLY A 351 0.89 14.50 2.76
CA GLY A 351 -0.56 14.38 2.76
C GLY A 351 -1.06 13.11 3.45
N ASN A 352 -2.37 13.09 3.75
CA ASN A 352 -3.01 12.00 4.48
C ASN A 352 -2.90 10.64 3.79
N ASP A 353 -2.85 10.61 2.46
CA ASP A 353 -2.77 9.37 1.65
C ASP A 353 -1.43 8.63 1.77
N ALA A 354 -0.40 9.29 2.34
CA ALA A 354 0.91 8.68 2.54
C ALA A 354 0.89 7.57 3.60
N ILE A 355 0.05 7.73 4.62
CA ILE A 355 -0.20 6.72 5.66
C ILE A 355 -1.69 6.82 6.02
N CYS A 356 -2.44 5.78 5.63
CA CYS A 356 -3.89 5.72 5.81
C CYS A 356 -4.31 4.79 6.95
N GLN A 357 -3.59 3.68 7.13
CA GLN A 357 -3.98 2.60 8.02
C GLN A 357 -2.95 2.31 9.11
N TRP A 358 -3.46 1.92 10.27
CA TRP A 358 -2.70 1.27 11.34
C TRP A 358 -3.32 -0.09 11.63
N ILE A 359 -2.60 -1.15 11.27
CA ILE A 359 -3.01 -2.55 11.35
C ILE A 359 -2.59 -3.13 12.69
N ILE A 360 -3.53 -3.79 13.38
CA ILE A 360 -3.32 -4.43 14.68
C ILE A 360 -3.24 -5.94 14.49
N SER A 361 -2.03 -6.48 14.54
CA SER A 361 -1.80 -7.93 14.48
C SER A 361 -2.25 -8.58 15.78
N MET A 362 -2.83 -9.78 15.69
CA MET A 362 -3.40 -10.49 16.85
C MET A 362 -4.48 -9.67 17.58
N ALA A 363 -5.37 -9.02 16.83
CA ALA A 363 -6.53 -8.35 17.43
C ALA A 363 -7.53 -9.42 17.94
N GLN A 364 -7.97 -9.28 19.18
CA GLN A 364 -8.78 -10.27 19.89
C GLN A 364 -10.03 -9.67 20.55
N GLU A 365 -9.99 -8.40 20.92
CA GLU A 365 -11.07 -7.70 21.64
C GLU A 365 -11.30 -6.27 21.11
N LEU A 366 -12.29 -5.56 21.65
CA LEU A 366 -12.60 -4.18 21.23
C LEU A 366 -11.54 -3.20 21.75
N SER A 367 -11.03 -3.42 22.96
CA SER A 367 -9.97 -2.61 23.57
C SER A 367 -8.75 -2.48 22.65
N ASP A 368 -8.34 -3.55 21.96
CA ASP A 368 -7.20 -3.52 21.01
C ASP A 368 -7.32 -2.39 19.96
N LEU A 369 -8.53 -2.11 19.47
CA LEU A 369 -8.76 -1.01 18.51
C LEU A 369 -8.70 0.36 19.19
N LEU A 370 -9.26 0.47 20.39
CA LEU A 370 -9.31 1.71 21.17
C LEU A 370 -7.93 2.12 21.67
N GLU A 371 -7.09 1.15 22.02
CA GLU A 371 -5.70 1.35 22.37
C GLU A 371 -4.95 2.11 21.26
N VAL A 372 -5.12 1.69 20.01
CA VAL A 372 -4.50 2.39 18.88
C VAL A 372 -5.07 3.78 18.67
N HIS A 373 -6.37 4.01 18.88
CA HIS A 373 -6.93 5.36 18.80
C HIS A 373 -6.32 6.30 19.84
N VAL A 374 -6.14 5.82 21.09
CA VAL A 374 -5.49 6.60 22.15
C VAL A 374 -4.04 6.90 21.79
N LEU A 375 -3.28 5.92 21.28
CA LEU A 375 -1.91 6.13 20.82
C LEU A 375 -1.84 7.10 19.63
N ALA A 376 -2.74 6.98 18.65
CA ALA A 376 -2.79 7.87 17.49
C ALA A 376 -3.11 9.32 17.87
N ARG A 377 -3.91 9.53 18.93
CA ARG A 377 -4.20 10.87 19.47
C ARG A 377 -2.94 11.58 19.96
N GLU A 378 -1.94 10.87 20.48
CA GLU A 378 -0.71 11.47 21.03
C GLU A 378 0.07 12.32 20.00
N ALA A 379 -0.10 12.07 18.70
CA ALA A 379 0.44 12.93 17.63
C ALA A 379 -0.63 13.58 16.74
N GLY A 380 -1.89 13.57 17.19
CA GLY A 380 -3.03 14.12 16.43
C GLY A 380 -3.36 13.37 15.14
N LEU A 381 -2.96 12.10 15.04
CA LEU A 381 -3.35 11.17 13.97
C LEU A 381 -4.77 10.65 14.14
N TRP A 382 -5.31 10.80 15.35
CA TRP A 382 -6.72 10.69 15.67
C TRP A 382 -7.17 11.94 16.43
N ARG A 383 -8.39 12.39 16.15
CA ARG A 383 -9.07 13.48 16.87
C ARG A 383 -10.55 13.14 17.01
N SER A 384 -11.14 13.60 18.10
CA SER A 384 -12.58 13.48 18.33
C SER A 384 -13.38 14.36 17.34
N GLY A 385 -14.65 14.01 17.17
CA GLY A 385 -15.60 14.77 16.36
C GLY A 385 -15.67 14.33 14.89
N ASP A 386 -16.90 14.35 14.42
CA ASP A 386 -17.35 14.07 13.05
C ASP A 386 -16.36 14.48 11.96
N ALA A 387 -16.05 15.77 11.84
CA ALA A 387 -15.21 16.31 10.76
C ALA A 387 -13.78 15.74 10.71
N ALA A 388 -13.30 15.10 11.79
CA ALA A 388 -11.98 14.47 11.83
C ALA A 388 -11.94 13.11 11.11
N GLY A 389 -13.09 12.46 10.87
CA GLY A 389 -13.16 11.09 10.36
C GLY A 389 -12.47 10.86 9.01
N GLN A 390 -12.43 11.87 8.13
CA GLN A 390 -11.73 11.82 6.85
C GLN A 390 -10.20 11.99 6.98
N SER A 391 -9.74 12.61 8.07
CA SER A 391 -8.33 12.88 8.33
C SER A 391 -7.70 11.95 9.37
N ASN A 392 -8.49 11.18 10.12
CA ASN A 392 -7.96 10.24 11.11
C ASN A 392 -7.37 9.01 10.41
N LEU A 393 -6.35 8.41 11.04
CA LEU A 393 -5.88 7.09 10.64
C LEU A 393 -7.01 6.07 10.81
N MET A 394 -7.12 5.17 9.84
CA MET A 394 -8.01 4.02 9.94
C MET A 394 -7.31 2.94 10.78
N VAL A 395 -7.89 2.64 11.94
CA VAL A 395 -7.49 1.49 12.74
C VAL A 395 -8.08 0.23 12.11
N VAL A 396 -7.24 -0.76 11.83
CA VAL A 396 -7.60 -1.97 11.09
C VAL A 396 -7.27 -3.20 11.95
N PRO A 397 -8.26 -3.93 12.47
CA PRO A 397 -7.99 -5.19 13.18
C PRO A 397 -7.56 -6.26 12.18
N LEU A 398 -6.53 -7.03 12.54
CA LEU A 398 -6.11 -8.24 11.85
C LEU A 398 -6.47 -9.45 12.71
N PHE A 399 -7.53 -10.16 12.30
CA PHE A 399 -7.97 -11.40 12.92
C PHE A 399 -7.17 -12.57 12.32
N GLU A 400 -6.33 -13.20 13.14
CA GLU A 400 -5.32 -14.17 12.68
C GLU A 400 -5.61 -15.62 13.09
N THR A 401 -6.23 -15.87 14.25
CA THR A 401 -6.56 -17.23 14.70
C THR A 401 -8.00 -17.62 14.36
N ILE A 402 -8.35 -18.91 14.46
CA ILE A 402 -9.72 -19.36 14.21
C ILE A 402 -10.70 -18.72 15.21
N ALA A 403 -10.33 -18.68 16.49
CA ALA A 403 -11.16 -18.07 17.53
C ALA A 403 -11.34 -16.55 17.33
N ASP A 404 -10.33 -15.86 16.81
CA ASP A 404 -10.43 -14.42 16.51
C ASP A 404 -11.35 -14.18 15.30
N LEU A 405 -11.24 -15.02 14.26
CA LEU A 405 -12.12 -14.99 13.09
C LEU A 405 -13.59 -15.23 13.45
N ASP A 406 -13.87 -16.13 14.40
CA ASP A 406 -15.23 -16.37 14.89
C ASP A 406 -15.79 -15.18 15.69
N ARG A 407 -14.94 -14.46 16.44
CA ARG A 407 -15.33 -13.29 17.24
C ARG A 407 -15.42 -11.99 16.44
N ALA A 408 -14.80 -11.94 15.26
CA ALA A 408 -14.69 -10.72 14.44
C ALA A 408 -16.03 -10.00 14.21
N PRO A 409 -17.16 -10.66 13.86
CA PRO A 409 -18.44 -9.97 13.66
C PRO A 409 -18.94 -9.24 14.92
N ALA A 410 -18.81 -9.86 16.09
CA ALA A 410 -19.27 -9.27 17.36
C ALA A 410 -18.41 -8.07 17.76
N ILE A 411 -17.09 -8.16 17.59
CA ILE A 411 -16.16 -7.04 17.86
C ILE A 411 -16.47 -5.86 16.95
N MET A 412 -16.62 -6.11 15.65
CA MET A 412 -16.92 -5.05 14.67
C MET A 412 -18.29 -4.41 14.89
N ALA A 413 -19.31 -5.20 15.27
CA ALA A 413 -20.63 -4.66 15.60
C ALA A 413 -20.56 -3.70 16.80
N ARG A 414 -19.83 -4.08 17.86
CA ARG A 414 -19.59 -3.19 19.01
C ARG A 414 -18.83 -1.93 18.60
N TYR A 415 -17.79 -2.08 17.78
CA TYR A 415 -16.96 -0.96 17.31
C TYR A 415 -17.76 0.06 16.48
N PHE A 416 -18.64 -0.40 15.57
CA PHE A 416 -19.52 0.48 14.80
C PHE A 416 -20.58 1.18 15.67
N ALA A 417 -21.04 0.54 16.73
CA ALA A 417 -22.03 1.11 17.64
C ALA A 417 -21.46 2.19 18.59
N MET A 418 -20.14 2.38 18.63
CA MET A 418 -19.51 3.36 19.53
C MET A 418 -19.80 4.80 19.10
N PRO A 419 -20.30 5.68 19.98
CA PRO A 419 -20.56 7.09 19.68
C PRO A 419 -19.32 7.86 19.20
N GLU A 420 -18.14 7.51 19.72
CA GLU A 420 -16.87 8.16 19.43
C GLU A 420 -16.33 7.79 18.03
N ILE A 421 -16.74 6.63 17.50
CA ILE A 421 -16.14 6.00 16.33
C ILE A 421 -17.12 5.89 15.16
N GLY A 422 -18.35 5.41 15.40
CA GLY A 422 -19.36 5.14 14.37
C GLY A 422 -19.58 6.31 13.40
N PRO A 423 -19.82 7.55 13.87
CA PRO A 423 -19.96 8.72 13.00
C PRO A 423 -18.73 8.97 12.13
N GLN A 424 -17.51 8.77 12.64
CA GLN A 424 -16.28 8.94 11.87
C GLN A 424 -16.16 7.92 10.74
N ILE A 425 -16.58 6.69 10.99
CA ILE A 425 -16.61 5.61 9.99
C ILE A 425 -17.65 5.94 8.91
N GLY A 426 -18.85 6.37 9.31
CA GLY A 426 -19.90 6.79 8.37
C GLY A 426 -19.44 7.92 7.44
N GLN A 427 -18.69 8.91 7.96
CA GLN A 427 -18.11 9.96 7.12
C GLN A 427 -17.04 9.48 6.14
N ARG A 428 -16.27 8.45 6.53
CA ARG A 428 -15.30 7.81 5.65
C ARG A 428 -15.97 6.90 4.63
N GLY A 429 -17.17 6.42 4.93
CA GLY A 429 -18.01 5.54 4.10
C GLY A 429 -17.50 4.10 3.96
N HIS A 430 -16.40 3.75 4.63
CA HIS A 430 -15.86 2.40 4.63
C HIS A 430 -14.99 2.12 5.86
N GLN A 431 -14.89 0.84 6.22
CA GLN A 431 -13.98 0.34 7.24
C GLN A 431 -13.26 -0.90 6.72
N GLU A 432 -11.98 -0.99 7.03
CA GLU A 432 -11.16 -2.14 6.67
C GLU A 432 -11.05 -3.13 7.82
N VAL A 433 -11.11 -4.41 7.47
CA VAL A 433 -10.75 -5.54 8.34
C VAL A 433 -9.73 -6.39 7.60
N MET A 434 -8.63 -6.71 8.27
CA MET A 434 -7.61 -7.58 7.71
C MET A 434 -7.84 -9.02 8.18
N ILE A 435 -7.68 -9.97 7.26
CA ILE A 435 -7.86 -11.39 7.55
C ILE A 435 -6.56 -12.18 7.29
N GLY A 436 -6.12 -12.91 8.31
CA GLY A 436 -4.85 -13.64 8.33
C GLY A 436 -5.00 -15.09 7.89
N TYR A 437 -4.35 -15.47 6.78
CA TYR A 437 -4.37 -16.86 6.28
C TYR A 437 -3.29 -17.75 6.91
N SER A 438 -2.07 -17.23 7.06
CA SER A 438 -0.93 -18.08 7.45
C SER A 438 -0.99 -18.53 8.90
N ASP A 439 -1.42 -17.65 9.81
CA ASP A 439 -1.49 -17.96 11.24
C ASP A 439 -2.70 -18.83 11.58
N SER A 440 -3.87 -18.58 10.98
CA SER A 440 -5.02 -19.50 11.05
C SER A 440 -4.70 -20.89 10.49
N ASN A 441 -3.90 -20.97 9.43
CA ASN A 441 -3.40 -22.24 8.90
C ASN A 441 -2.43 -22.97 9.85
N LYS A 442 -1.61 -22.24 10.63
CA LYS A 442 -0.77 -22.87 11.66
C LYS A 442 -1.61 -23.40 12.84
N ASP A 443 -2.74 -22.73 13.12
CA ASP A 443 -3.63 -23.07 14.22
C ASP A 443 -4.49 -24.31 13.91
N GLY A 444 -5.18 -24.31 12.75
CA GLY A 444 -6.14 -25.36 12.41
C GLY A 444 -5.91 -26.14 11.11
N GLY A 445 -4.81 -25.87 10.39
CA GLY A 445 -4.52 -26.49 9.11
C GLY A 445 -5.26 -25.85 7.93
N TYR A 446 -4.81 -26.17 6.71
CA TYR A 446 -5.11 -25.39 5.51
C TYR A 446 -6.59 -25.34 5.11
N LEU A 447 -7.30 -26.48 5.20
CA LEU A 447 -8.70 -26.56 4.80
C LEU A 447 -9.57 -25.78 5.77
N THR A 448 -9.43 -26.07 7.08
CA THR A 448 -10.16 -25.40 8.15
C THR A 448 -9.89 -23.91 8.16
N SER A 449 -8.64 -23.47 7.99
CA SER A 449 -8.33 -22.04 7.93
C SER A 449 -8.99 -21.35 6.74
N THR A 450 -8.98 -21.98 5.56
CA THR A 450 -9.60 -21.40 4.36
C THR A 450 -11.12 -21.33 4.51
N TRP A 451 -11.73 -22.36 5.11
CA TRP A 451 -13.17 -22.41 5.35
C TRP A 451 -13.60 -21.40 6.43
N GLY A 452 -12.89 -21.33 7.56
CA GLY A 452 -13.15 -20.33 8.60
C GLY A 452 -13.04 -18.90 8.07
N LEU A 453 -12.03 -18.61 7.25
CA LEU A 453 -11.91 -17.31 6.58
C LEU A 453 -13.11 -16.99 5.67
N TYR A 454 -13.63 -17.99 4.94
CA TYR A 454 -14.83 -17.84 4.12
C TYR A 454 -16.05 -17.52 4.98
N GLN A 455 -16.27 -18.30 6.05
CA GLN A 455 -17.40 -18.13 6.97
C GLN A 455 -17.35 -16.78 7.69
N SER A 456 -16.21 -16.39 8.24
CA SER A 456 -16.05 -15.11 8.94
C SER A 456 -16.21 -13.91 7.99
N SER A 457 -15.68 -14.00 6.77
CA SER A 457 -15.88 -12.94 5.77
C SER A 457 -17.36 -12.79 5.40
N GLN A 458 -18.10 -13.89 5.27
CA GLN A 458 -19.54 -13.87 5.04
C GLN A 458 -20.32 -13.32 6.26
N ALA A 459 -19.90 -13.69 7.48
CA ALA A 459 -20.53 -13.25 8.72
C ALA A 459 -20.32 -11.75 9.01
N LEU A 460 -19.27 -11.13 8.47
CA LEU A 460 -19.06 -9.68 8.55
C LEU A 460 -20.02 -8.89 7.67
N THR A 461 -20.48 -9.45 6.54
CA THR A 461 -21.37 -8.75 5.60
C THR A 461 -22.59 -8.09 6.27
N PRO A 462 -23.44 -8.82 7.03
CA PRO A 462 -24.60 -8.20 7.68
C PRO A 462 -24.24 -7.13 8.72
N VAL A 463 -23.07 -7.25 9.37
CA VAL A 463 -22.58 -6.26 10.36
C VAL A 463 -22.25 -4.93 9.68
N PHE A 464 -21.61 -4.99 8.50
CA PHE A 464 -21.31 -3.80 7.70
C PHE A 464 -22.56 -3.19 7.05
N GLU A 465 -23.50 -4.03 6.62
CA GLU A 465 -24.80 -3.58 6.09
C GLU A 465 -25.63 -2.84 7.14
N GLU A 466 -25.71 -3.36 8.38
CA GLU A 466 -26.41 -2.70 9.49
C GLU A 466 -25.78 -1.35 9.85
N ALA A 467 -24.45 -1.23 9.71
CA ALA A 467 -23.70 0.00 9.96
C ALA A 467 -23.68 0.99 8.78
N ASP A 468 -24.37 0.70 7.66
CA ASP A 468 -24.36 1.50 6.42
C ASP A 468 -22.95 1.90 5.96
N THR A 469 -22.01 0.96 6.07
CA THR A 469 -20.59 1.18 5.81
C THR A 469 -20.07 0.17 4.80
N ALA A 470 -19.34 0.63 3.77
CA ALA A 470 -18.78 -0.29 2.79
C ALA A 470 -17.68 -1.16 3.42
N MET A 471 -17.75 -2.46 3.19
CA MET A 471 -16.73 -3.40 3.66
C MET A 471 -15.49 -3.37 2.76
N GLN A 472 -14.32 -3.39 3.39
CA GLN A 472 -13.04 -3.53 2.70
C GLN A 472 -12.23 -4.63 3.38
N LEU A 473 -12.09 -5.77 2.73
CA LEU A 473 -11.23 -6.84 3.24
C LEU A 473 -9.80 -6.66 2.75
N PHE A 474 -8.86 -6.70 3.70
CA PHE A 474 -7.44 -6.79 3.41
C PHE A 474 -6.96 -8.23 3.60
N HIS A 475 -6.63 -8.86 2.48
CA HIS A 475 -6.18 -10.25 2.45
C HIS A 475 -4.68 -10.35 2.78
N GLY A 476 -4.38 -10.98 3.91
CA GLY A 476 -3.02 -11.19 4.40
C GLY A 476 -2.20 -12.24 3.66
N ARG A 477 -0.96 -12.43 4.13
CA ARG A 477 0.00 -13.39 3.57
C ARG A 477 -0.54 -14.82 3.64
N GLY A 478 -0.56 -15.53 2.52
CA GLY A 478 -0.57 -16.99 2.51
C GLY A 478 -1.84 -17.68 2.01
N GLY A 479 -2.89 -16.94 1.65
CA GLY A 479 -4.02 -17.50 0.91
C GLY A 479 -3.64 -17.92 -0.52
N ALA A 480 -4.52 -18.65 -1.20
CA ALA A 480 -4.36 -19.03 -2.61
C ALA A 480 -4.00 -17.84 -3.53
N VAL A 481 -4.41 -16.62 -3.15
CA VAL A 481 -4.13 -15.34 -3.85
C VAL A 481 -2.64 -14.94 -3.80
N GLY A 482 -1.95 -15.20 -2.68
CA GLY A 482 -0.65 -14.60 -2.36
C GLY A 482 0.58 -15.45 -2.67
N ARG A 483 0.45 -16.78 -2.73
CA ARG A 483 1.60 -17.72 -2.84
C ARG A 483 2.00 -18.08 -4.27
N GLY A 484 1.42 -17.45 -5.30
CA GLY A 484 1.72 -17.75 -6.70
C GLY A 484 1.36 -19.18 -7.14
N GLY A 485 0.67 -19.96 -6.31
CA GLY A 485 0.21 -21.32 -6.61
C GLY A 485 -1.09 -21.40 -7.40
N GLY A 486 -1.71 -20.26 -7.72
CA GLY A 486 -2.95 -20.17 -8.46
C GLY A 486 -3.18 -18.77 -9.04
N SER A 487 -4.18 -18.64 -9.89
CA SER A 487 -4.54 -17.36 -10.51
C SER A 487 -5.12 -16.39 -9.47
N ALA A 488 -4.49 -15.23 -9.28
CA ALA A 488 -5.04 -14.17 -8.42
C ALA A 488 -6.46 -13.78 -8.84
N PHE A 489 -6.74 -13.83 -10.15
CA PHE A 489 -8.08 -13.62 -10.70
C PHE A 489 -9.09 -14.63 -10.13
N ALA A 490 -8.77 -15.93 -10.18
CA ALA A 490 -9.66 -16.98 -9.69
C ALA A 490 -9.89 -16.88 -8.17
N ALA A 491 -8.84 -16.53 -7.42
CA ALA A 491 -8.93 -16.43 -5.97
C ALA A 491 -9.74 -15.21 -5.49
N ILE A 492 -9.69 -14.07 -6.20
CA ILE A 492 -10.58 -12.91 -5.96
C ILE A 492 -12.03 -13.27 -6.33
N ARG A 493 -12.24 -13.97 -7.46
CA ARG A 493 -13.55 -14.44 -7.90
C ARG A 493 -14.21 -15.44 -6.95
N ALA A 494 -13.41 -16.13 -6.13
CA ALA A 494 -13.87 -17.11 -5.16
C ALA A 494 -14.19 -16.51 -3.78
N GLN A 495 -14.04 -15.19 -3.59
CA GLN A 495 -14.46 -14.56 -2.33
C GLN A 495 -15.98 -14.66 -2.15
N PRO A 496 -16.50 -14.73 -0.91
CA PRO A 496 -17.93 -14.82 -0.67
C PRO A 496 -18.68 -13.62 -1.29
N ALA A 497 -19.92 -13.85 -1.74
CA ALA A 497 -20.75 -12.80 -2.30
C ALA A 497 -20.92 -11.63 -1.31
N GLY A 498 -20.93 -10.40 -1.83
CA GLY A 498 -21.05 -9.19 -1.01
C GLY A 498 -19.79 -8.77 -0.27
N THR A 499 -18.68 -9.53 -0.31
CA THR A 499 -17.47 -9.18 0.45
C THR A 499 -16.49 -8.26 -0.27
N VAL A 500 -16.52 -8.23 -1.60
CA VAL A 500 -15.60 -7.44 -2.41
C VAL A 500 -16.10 -6.01 -2.59
N GLN A 501 -17.35 -5.79 -3.03
CA GLN A 501 -17.96 -4.45 -3.21
C GLN A 501 -17.08 -3.41 -3.94
N GLY A 502 -16.24 -3.85 -4.87
CA GLY A 502 -15.25 -3.02 -5.57
C GLY A 502 -14.04 -2.60 -4.73
N ARG A 503 -13.94 -3.06 -3.48
CA ARG A 503 -12.91 -2.71 -2.48
C ARG A 503 -12.16 -3.96 -2.00
N ILE A 504 -10.93 -4.13 -2.46
CA ILE A 504 -10.04 -5.22 -2.03
C ILE A 504 -8.60 -4.74 -1.92
N ARG A 505 -7.93 -5.18 -0.85
CA ARG A 505 -6.48 -5.04 -0.70
C ARG A 505 -5.86 -6.42 -0.56
N ILE A 506 -4.72 -6.62 -1.20
CA ILE A 506 -4.08 -7.93 -1.25
C ILE A 506 -2.60 -7.77 -0.93
N THR A 507 -2.13 -8.55 0.03
CA THR A 507 -0.71 -8.65 0.35
C THR A 507 0.03 -9.33 -0.79
N GLU A 508 0.92 -8.60 -1.46
CA GLU A 508 1.83 -9.14 -2.45
C GLU A 508 3.11 -9.60 -1.76
N GLN A 509 3.25 -10.91 -1.67
CA GLN A 509 4.36 -11.57 -1.00
C GLN A 509 5.66 -11.27 -1.72
N GLY A 510 6.71 -10.89 -0.98
CA GLY A 510 7.98 -10.55 -1.59
C GLY A 510 8.56 -11.65 -2.49
N GLU A 511 8.35 -12.93 -2.15
CA GLU A 511 8.75 -14.08 -2.99
C GLU A 511 8.06 -14.15 -4.37
N VAL A 512 6.91 -13.50 -4.53
CA VAL A 512 6.12 -13.48 -5.76
C VAL A 512 6.25 -12.13 -6.51
N ILE A 513 6.71 -11.06 -5.85
CA ILE A 513 6.85 -9.71 -6.46
C ILE A 513 7.66 -9.77 -7.75
N ALA A 514 8.80 -10.49 -7.76
CA ALA A 514 9.63 -10.59 -8.95
C ALA A 514 8.92 -11.32 -10.12
N ALA A 515 8.05 -12.28 -9.84
CA ALA A 515 7.29 -12.99 -10.87
C ALA A 515 6.14 -12.13 -11.43
N LYS A 516 5.37 -11.50 -10.54
CA LYS A 516 4.20 -10.67 -10.91
C LYS A 516 4.58 -9.30 -11.48
N TYR A 517 5.65 -8.71 -10.98
CA TYR A 517 6.03 -7.32 -11.25
C TYR A 517 7.48 -7.17 -11.74
N GLY A 518 8.14 -8.26 -12.15
CA GLY A 518 9.51 -8.23 -12.66
C GLY A 518 9.70 -7.42 -13.94
N THR A 519 8.64 -7.28 -14.75
CA THR A 519 8.62 -6.47 -15.97
C THR A 519 7.34 -5.65 -16.04
N ALA A 520 7.38 -4.55 -16.80
CA ALA A 520 6.21 -3.69 -17.02
C ALA A 520 5.03 -4.45 -17.66
N ALA A 521 5.30 -5.41 -18.55
CA ALA A 521 4.28 -6.24 -19.18
C ALA A 521 3.62 -7.20 -18.17
N SER A 522 4.42 -7.94 -17.37
CA SER A 522 3.89 -8.82 -16.33
C SER A 522 3.07 -8.04 -15.31
N ALA A 523 3.56 -6.87 -14.89
CA ALA A 523 2.85 -6.00 -13.97
C ALA A 523 1.51 -5.54 -14.53
N ALA A 524 1.47 -5.10 -15.80
CA ALA A 524 0.24 -4.68 -16.46
C ALA A 524 -0.81 -5.81 -16.46
N THR A 525 -0.41 -7.02 -16.86
CA THR A 525 -1.31 -8.20 -16.88
C THR A 525 -1.81 -8.54 -15.49
N ASN A 526 -0.94 -8.56 -14.47
CA ASN A 526 -1.35 -8.90 -13.10
C ASN A 526 -2.30 -7.87 -12.50
N LEU A 527 -2.02 -6.57 -12.67
CA LEU A 527 -2.88 -5.50 -12.18
C LEU A 527 -4.24 -5.48 -12.90
N GLU A 528 -4.24 -5.69 -14.21
CA GLU A 528 -5.47 -5.79 -15.01
C GLU A 528 -6.31 -7.01 -14.62
N ALA A 529 -5.67 -8.15 -14.31
CA ALA A 529 -6.35 -9.33 -13.81
C ALA A 529 -6.97 -9.09 -12.41
N MET A 530 -6.25 -8.43 -11.50
CA MET A 530 -6.78 -8.08 -10.18
C MET A 530 -8.01 -7.18 -10.31
N VAL A 531 -7.91 -6.10 -11.09
CA VAL A 531 -9.03 -5.17 -11.31
C VAL A 531 -10.22 -5.88 -11.95
N SER A 532 -9.99 -6.64 -13.01
CA SER A 532 -11.07 -7.39 -13.69
C SER A 532 -11.77 -8.35 -12.73
N ALA A 533 -11.00 -9.10 -11.92
CA ALA A 533 -11.58 -10.03 -10.96
C ALA A 533 -12.40 -9.32 -9.88
N SER A 534 -11.92 -8.18 -9.35
CA SER A 534 -12.66 -7.39 -8.36
C SER A 534 -13.97 -6.87 -8.91
N LEU A 535 -13.99 -6.37 -10.16
CA LEU A 535 -15.22 -5.88 -10.78
C LEU A 535 -16.21 -7.01 -11.01
N LEU A 536 -15.76 -8.15 -11.54
CA LEU A 536 -16.64 -9.29 -11.78
C LEU A 536 -17.18 -9.88 -10.46
N ALA A 537 -16.34 -10.00 -9.42
CA ALA A 537 -16.79 -10.45 -8.09
C ALA A 537 -17.80 -9.50 -7.42
N SER A 538 -17.85 -8.24 -7.86
CA SER A 538 -18.75 -7.22 -7.31
C SER A 538 -20.04 -7.04 -8.11
N LEU A 539 -20.04 -7.42 -9.40
CA LEU A 539 -21.13 -7.15 -10.34
C LEU A 539 -21.85 -8.41 -10.81
N GLU A 540 -21.17 -9.56 -10.81
CA GLU A 540 -21.82 -10.79 -11.26
C GLU A 540 -22.78 -11.32 -10.19
N PRO A 541 -24.00 -11.70 -10.58
CA PRO A 541 -24.96 -12.30 -9.66
C PRO A 541 -24.48 -13.68 -9.19
N GLU A 542 -24.90 -14.06 -7.98
CA GLU A 542 -24.59 -15.38 -7.46
C GLU A 542 -25.25 -16.48 -8.31
N ALA A 543 -24.44 -17.44 -8.75
CA ALA A 543 -24.89 -18.53 -9.61
C ALA A 543 -25.39 -19.76 -8.84
N LEU A 544 -25.10 -19.85 -7.54
CA LEU A 544 -25.49 -20.96 -6.67
C LEU A 544 -26.90 -20.76 -6.13
N SER A 545 -27.71 -21.82 -6.14
CA SER A 545 -29.01 -21.79 -5.47
C SER A 545 -28.84 -21.86 -3.95
N ASP A 546 -29.73 -21.23 -3.18
CA ASP A 546 -29.71 -21.29 -1.70
C ASP A 546 -29.65 -22.73 -1.18
N LYS A 547 -30.35 -23.65 -1.86
CA LYS A 547 -30.35 -25.07 -1.52
C LYS A 547 -28.97 -25.71 -1.69
N ASP A 548 -28.29 -25.43 -2.79
CA ASP A 548 -26.94 -25.94 -3.03
C ASP A 548 -25.91 -25.27 -2.12
N ALA A 549 -26.03 -23.96 -1.90
CA ALA A 549 -25.20 -23.23 -0.96
C ALA A 549 -25.28 -23.84 0.45
N ALA A 550 -26.49 -24.09 0.96
CA ALA A 550 -26.69 -24.75 2.25
C ALA A 550 -26.10 -26.17 2.29
N ARG A 551 -26.30 -26.97 1.23
CA ARG A 551 -25.76 -28.33 1.13
C ARG A 551 -24.23 -28.34 1.11
N PHE A 552 -23.60 -27.45 0.34
CA PHE A 552 -22.15 -27.37 0.22
C PHE A 552 -21.52 -26.81 1.49
N THR A 553 -22.16 -25.84 2.15
CA THR A 553 -21.75 -25.32 3.46
C THR A 553 -21.71 -26.44 4.49
N ALA A 554 -22.81 -27.20 4.65
CA ALA A 554 -22.85 -28.31 5.61
C ALA A 554 -21.82 -29.41 5.31
N ALA A 555 -21.53 -29.67 4.03
CA ALA A 555 -20.48 -30.60 3.64
C ALA A 555 -19.09 -30.06 4.01
N MET A 556 -18.83 -28.78 3.76
CA MET A 556 -17.57 -28.12 4.11
C MET A 556 -17.35 -28.05 5.62
N ASP A 557 -18.41 -27.82 6.42
CA ASP A 557 -18.34 -27.86 7.88
C ASP A 557 -17.84 -29.23 8.37
N SER A 558 -18.45 -30.32 7.88
CA SER A 558 -18.04 -31.68 8.27
C SER A 558 -16.61 -32.03 7.85
N VAL A 559 -16.19 -31.59 6.65
CA VAL A 559 -14.82 -31.77 6.17
C VAL A 559 -13.83 -30.94 6.98
N SER A 560 -14.20 -29.71 7.33
CA SER A 560 -13.42 -28.79 8.15
C SER A 560 -13.17 -29.34 9.55
N ASP A 561 -14.21 -29.84 10.22
CA ASP A 561 -14.10 -30.44 11.56
C ASP A 561 -13.17 -31.65 11.57
N SER A 562 -13.33 -32.52 10.55
CA SER A 562 -12.50 -33.72 10.40
C SER A 562 -11.03 -33.35 10.12
N ALA A 563 -10.80 -32.35 9.26
CA ALA A 563 -9.46 -31.87 8.93
C ALA A 563 -8.78 -31.21 10.14
N PHE A 564 -9.52 -30.41 10.90
CA PHE A 564 -9.04 -29.74 12.11
C PHE A 564 -8.59 -30.76 13.16
N ALA A 565 -9.45 -31.74 13.47
CA ALA A 565 -9.14 -32.79 14.42
C ALA A 565 -7.90 -33.60 14.01
N ALA A 566 -7.79 -33.94 12.72
CA ALA A 566 -6.62 -34.67 12.19
C ALA A 566 -5.33 -33.84 12.27
N TYR A 567 -5.39 -32.55 11.91
CA TYR A 567 -4.23 -31.65 11.96
C TYR A 567 -3.76 -31.42 13.40
N ARG A 568 -4.69 -31.07 14.30
CA ARG A 568 -4.42 -30.85 15.72
C ARG A 568 -3.87 -32.10 16.40
N GLY A 569 -4.49 -33.25 16.13
CA GLY A 569 -4.05 -34.55 16.63
C GLY A 569 -2.61 -34.88 16.27
N LEU A 570 -2.18 -34.56 15.04
CA LEU A 570 -0.81 -34.75 14.59
C LEU A 570 0.16 -33.70 15.14
N VAL A 571 -0.16 -32.42 15.02
CA VAL A 571 0.80 -31.32 15.25
C VAL A 571 0.95 -30.98 16.74
N TYR A 572 -0.15 -31.01 17.48
CA TYR A 572 -0.20 -30.55 18.88
C TYR A 572 -0.30 -31.71 19.87
N ASP A 573 -1.10 -32.73 19.54
CA ASP A 573 -1.42 -33.79 20.51
C ASP A 573 -0.46 -34.99 20.41
N THR A 574 0.31 -35.11 19.33
CA THR A 574 1.34 -36.16 19.18
C THR A 574 2.64 -35.74 19.89
N PRO A 575 3.05 -36.39 20.99
CA PRO A 575 4.15 -35.91 21.84
C PRO A 575 5.50 -35.76 21.12
N ALA A 576 5.82 -36.68 20.20
CA ALA A 576 7.10 -36.71 19.49
C ALA A 576 7.15 -35.82 18.23
N PHE A 577 6.06 -35.14 17.87
CA PHE A 577 5.98 -34.38 16.62
C PHE A 577 7.01 -33.24 16.57
N LYS A 578 7.18 -32.50 17.67
CA LYS A 578 8.15 -31.39 17.74
C LYS A 578 9.58 -31.86 17.49
N ASP A 579 9.95 -33.01 18.07
CA ASP A 579 11.29 -33.58 17.90
C ASP A 579 11.50 -34.10 16.49
N PHE A 580 10.51 -34.81 15.95
CA PHE A 580 10.51 -35.26 14.55
C PHE A 580 10.64 -34.08 13.58
N PHE A 581 9.83 -33.03 13.75
CA PHE A 581 9.83 -31.85 12.89
C PHE A 581 11.19 -31.13 12.92
N ARG A 582 11.78 -30.97 14.11
CA ARG A 582 13.12 -30.36 14.26
C ARG A 582 14.22 -31.22 13.65
N ALA A 583 14.12 -32.54 13.76
CA ALA A 583 15.12 -33.46 13.21
C ALA A 583 15.03 -33.61 11.67
N MET A 584 13.82 -33.55 11.12
CA MET A 584 13.57 -33.80 9.69
C MET A 584 13.52 -32.53 8.84
N THR A 585 13.55 -31.34 9.46
CA THR A 585 13.52 -30.07 8.73
C THR A 585 14.73 -29.21 9.09
N PRO A 586 15.22 -28.37 8.16
CA PRO A 586 16.35 -27.49 8.43
C PRO A 586 15.93 -26.22 9.20
N ILE A 587 14.91 -26.29 10.07
CA ILE A 587 14.34 -25.09 10.70
C ILE A 587 15.35 -24.39 11.62
N ALA A 588 16.20 -25.17 12.29
CA ALA A 588 17.28 -24.64 13.12
C ALA A 588 18.32 -23.91 12.26
N GLU A 589 18.70 -24.51 11.13
CA GLU A 589 19.63 -23.92 10.18
C GLU A 589 19.05 -22.65 9.54
N ILE A 590 17.77 -22.66 9.14
CA ILE A 590 17.07 -21.50 8.56
C ILE A 590 17.12 -20.30 9.51
N ALA A 591 16.95 -20.52 10.82
CA ALA A 591 17.03 -19.45 11.81
C ALA A 591 18.43 -18.80 11.89
N THR A 592 19.48 -19.51 11.48
CA THR A 592 20.85 -18.98 11.41
C THR A 592 21.17 -18.30 10.07
N LEU A 593 20.34 -18.49 9.04
CA LEU A 593 20.57 -17.91 7.72
C LEU A 593 20.30 -16.40 7.72
N LYS A 594 21.10 -15.67 6.94
CA LYS A 594 21.00 -14.22 6.77
C LYS A 594 20.00 -13.84 5.67
N ILE A 595 18.75 -14.30 5.79
CA ILE A 595 17.75 -14.31 4.71
C ILE A 595 16.76 -13.12 4.69
N GLY A 596 16.63 -12.38 5.79
CA GLY A 596 15.78 -11.20 5.89
C GLY A 596 16.14 -10.30 7.08
N SER A 597 15.53 -9.11 7.17
CA SER A 597 15.79 -8.17 8.27
C SER A 597 15.20 -8.65 9.60
N ARG A 598 14.00 -9.24 9.55
CA ARG A 598 13.23 -9.74 10.71
C ARG A 598 13.93 -10.91 11.44
N PRO A 599 13.91 -10.95 12.78
CA PRO A 599 14.30 -12.12 13.57
C PRO A 599 13.43 -13.37 13.29
N SER A 600 13.97 -14.57 13.53
CA SER A 600 13.29 -15.85 13.26
C SER A 600 12.20 -16.24 14.26
N SER A 601 12.13 -15.59 15.42
CA SER A 601 11.10 -15.79 16.45
C SER A 601 10.77 -14.48 17.15
N ARG A 602 9.52 -14.34 17.60
CA ARG A 602 9.11 -13.30 18.55
C ARG A 602 9.73 -13.65 19.93
N THR A 603 10.36 -12.68 20.59
CA THR A 603 10.87 -12.81 21.97
C THR A 603 9.80 -12.48 22.98
#